data_AF-A0A7W0M662-F1
#
_entry.id   AF-A0A7W0M662-F1
#
_cell.length_a   1.000
_cell.length_b   1.000
_cell.length_c   1.000
_cell.angle_alpha   90.00
_cell.angle_beta   90.00
_cell.angle_gamma   90.00
#
_symmetry.space_group_name_H-M   'P 1'
#
loop_
_entity.id
_entity.type
_entity.pdbx_description
1 polymer ?
#
loop_
_entity_poly.entity_id
_entity_poly.type
_entity_poly.pdbx_seq_one_letter_code
_entity_poly.pdbx_strand_id
1 'polypeptide(L)'
;YPAAAPRVVQPTGGNAIAAQQPAVIALDVKDEKQMAEVLARLSETPNFPGETREFQGTTLYEIPTPNQGGQGGKMVIAVAKEHLFFATDVKRMEEILRGGVGTPLAETEDYKKVAHFIPDEVAMLGFQDQRDQLKAMYEALKSGQVSGQLQGFDLSTLPPFEDIAKYLRQTGSYAVPDENGALIVSFSLKMEK
;
A
#
# COMPACT_ATOMS: atom_id res chain seq x y z
N TYR A 1 31.88 -4.40 -37.17
CA TYR A 1 31.36 -4.07 -35.84
C TYR A 1 30.03 -4.81 -35.64
N PRO A 2 30.01 -5.97 -34.97
CA PRO A 2 28.75 -6.64 -34.67
C PRO A 2 28.00 -5.91 -33.55
N ALA A 3 26.69 -5.78 -33.72
CA ALA A 3 25.76 -5.13 -32.79
C ALA A 3 25.75 -5.85 -31.44
N ALA A 4 25.94 -5.11 -30.36
CA ALA A 4 25.85 -5.64 -29.00
C ALA A 4 24.39 -6.02 -28.70
N ALA A 5 24.17 -7.28 -28.29
CA ALA A 5 22.89 -7.75 -27.79
C ALA A 5 22.47 -6.94 -26.54
N PRO A 6 21.16 -6.66 -26.35
CA PRO A 6 20.69 -6.00 -25.15
C PRO A 6 21.01 -6.85 -23.92
N ARG A 7 21.89 -6.36 -23.06
CA ARG A 7 22.15 -6.97 -21.75
C ARG A 7 20.92 -6.76 -20.88
N VAL A 8 20.16 -7.82 -20.66
CA VAL A 8 19.21 -7.89 -19.56
C VAL A 8 20.04 -7.93 -18.29
N VAL A 9 20.18 -6.78 -17.63
CA VAL A 9 20.72 -6.72 -16.27
C VAL A 9 19.65 -7.32 -15.36
N GLN A 10 19.78 -8.62 -15.07
CA GLN A 10 19.08 -9.19 -13.92
C GLN A 10 19.69 -8.55 -12.67
N PRO A 11 18.89 -7.92 -11.78
CA PRO A 11 19.42 -7.43 -10.52
C PRO A 11 19.78 -8.65 -9.65
N THR A 12 21.04 -9.05 -9.69
CA THR A 12 21.63 -9.94 -8.71
C THR A 12 21.71 -9.23 -7.37
N GLY A 13 21.00 -9.77 -6.38
CA GLY A 13 21.33 -9.66 -4.96
C GLY A 13 21.52 -8.24 -4.43
N GLY A 14 20.44 -7.48 -4.33
CA GLY A 14 20.36 -6.32 -3.44
C GLY A 14 19.36 -6.64 -2.35
N ASN A 15 19.75 -6.48 -1.08
CA ASN A 15 18.78 -6.43 0.02
C ASN A 15 17.76 -5.36 -0.35
N ALA A 16 16.58 -5.79 -0.79
CA ALA A 16 15.47 -4.91 -0.98
C ALA A 16 15.26 -4.22 0.37
N ILE A 17 15.18 -2.90 0.38
CA ILE A 17 14.43 -2.21 1.42
C ILE A 17 12.96 -2.62 1.17
N ALA A 18 12.64 -3.86 1.51
CA ALA A 18 11.30 -4.31 1.71
C ALA A 18 10.90 -3.79 3.10
N ALA A 19 10.81 -2.46 3.22
CA ALA A 19 9.83 -1.93 4.14
C ALA A 19 8.52 -2.49 3.60
N GLN A 20 8.02 -3.57 4.22
CA GLN A 20 6.71 -4.12 3.89
C GLN A 20 5.74 -2.96 3.99
N GLN A 21 5.26 -2.49 2.85
CA GLN A 21 4.32 -1.39 2.85
C GLN A 21 3.08 -1.89 3.59
N PRO A 22 2.60 -1.15 4.61
CA PRO A 22 1.37 -1.52 5.28
C PRO A 22 0.26 -1.52 4.22
N ALA A 23 -0.28 -2.69 3.94
CA ALA A 23 -1.29 -2.91 2.94
C ALA A 23 -2.60 -3.19 3.64
N VAL A 24 -3.68 -2.60 3.14
CA VAL A 24 -5.04 -2.95 3.51
C VAL A 24 -5.82 -3.24 2.25
N ILE A 25 -6.48 -4.40 2.24
CA ILE A 25 -7.44 -4.81 1.23
C ILE A 25 -8.81 -4.78 1.90
N ALA A 26 -9.78 -4.13 1.27
CA ALA A 26 -11.17 -4.12 1.70
C ALA A 26 -12.01 -4.75 0.60
N LEU A 27 -12.81 -5.75 0.95
CA LEU A 27 -13.74 -6.42 0.04
C LEU A 27 -15.15 -6.14 0.52
N ASP A 28 -16.00 -5.60 -0.35
CA ASP A 28 -17.43 -5.45 -0.04
C ASP A 28 -18.05 -6.81 0.27
N VAL A 29 -18.80 -6.86 1.38
CA VAL A 29 -19.56 -8.05 1.76
C VAL A 29 -21.06 -7.77 1.68
N LYS A 30 -21.79 -8.71 1.08
CA LYS A 30 -23.25 -8.59 0.94
C LYS A 30 -23.99 -8.60 2.27
N ASP A 31 -23.44 -9.29 3.26
CA ASP A 31 -24.00 -9.40 4.61
C ASP A 31 -22.86 -9.46 5.62
N GLU A 32 -22.68 -8.36 6.36
CA GLU A 32 -21.63 -8.21 7.36
C GLU A 32 -21.74 -9.26 8.48
N LYS A 33 -22.96 -9.53 8.95
CA LYS A 33 -23.21 -10.44 10.08
C LYS A 33 -22.91 -11.88 9.70
N GLN A 34 -23.37 -12.31 8.52
CA GLN A 34 -23.07 -13.66 8.03
C GLN A 34 -21.58 -13.85 7.80
N MET A 35 -20.86 -12.84 7.28
CA MET A 35 -19.41 -12.95 7.13
C MET A 35 -18.69 -13.00 8.48
N ALA A 36 -19.12 -12.21 9.47
CA ALA A 36 -18.58 -12.27 10.83
C ALA A 36 -18.79 -13.65 11.47
N GLU A 37 -19.97 -14.27 11.28
CA GLU A 37 -20.22 -15.65 11.73
C GLU A 37 -19.30 -16.67 11.05
N VAL A 38 -19.01 -16.50 9.76
CA VAL A 38 -18.07 -17.37 9.04
C VAL A 38 -16.68 -17.27 9.63
N LEU A 39 -16.18 -16.06 9.91
CA LEU A 39 -14.86 -15.90 10.53
C LEU A 39 -14.83 -16.44 11.96
N ALA A 40 -15.91 -16.26 12.74
CA ALA A 40 -16.03 -16.83 14.08
C ALA A 40 -15.88 -18.36 14.03
N ARG A 41 -16.64 -19.03 13.15
CA ARG A 41 -16.54 -20.49 12.96
C ARG A 41 -15.15 -20.92 12.49
N LEU A 42 -14.49 -20.14 11.65
CA LEU A 42 -13.13 -20.44 11.19
C LEU A 42 -12.12 -20.39 12.34
N SER A 43 -12.27 -19.41 13.25
CA SER A 43 -11.38 -19.26 14.40
C SER A 43 -11.53 -20.37 15.46
N GLU A 44 -12.69 -21.03 15.50
CA GLU A 44 -12.96 -22.16 16.39
C GLU A 44 -12.39 -23.49 15.87
N THR A 45 -11.85 -23.51 14.65
CA THR A 45 -11.28 -24.75 14.09
C THR A 45 -9.98 -25.14 14.80
N PRO A 46 -9.71 -26.45 15.03
CA PRO A 46 -8.55 -26.91 15.80
C PRO A 46 -7.18 -26.47 15.27
N ASN A 47 -7.11 -26.06 13.99
CA ASN A 47 -5.87 -25.68 13.30
C ASN A 47 -5.85 -24.20 12.92
N PHE A 48 -6.69 -23.36 13.52
CA PHE A 48 -6.64 -21.93 13.26
C PHE A 48 -5.26 -21.39 13.70
N PRO A 49 -4.47 -20.78 12.79
CA PRO A 49 -3.07 -20.46 13.06
C PRO A 49 -2.89 -19.16 13.87
N GLY A 50 -3.97 -18.47 14.23
CA GLY A 50 -3.94 -17.12 14.80
C GLY A 50 -4.63 -16.97 16.15
N GLU A 51 -4.68 -15.72 16.61
CA GLU A 51 -5.34 -15.31 17.85
C GLU A 51 -6.53 -14.40 17.52
N THR A 52 -7.55 -14.42 18.38
CA THR A 52 -8.69 -13.49 18.29
C THR A 52 -8.63 -12.45 19.39
N ARG A 53 -9.00 -11.22 19.06
CA ARG A 53 -9.08 -10.10 20.01
C ARG A 53 -10.23 -9.18 19.67
N GLU A 54 -10.93 -8.68 20.67
CA GLU A 54 -11.94 -7.64 20.50
C GLU A 54 -11.31 -6.24 20.44
N PHE A 55 -11.75 -5.43 19.48
CA PHE A 55 -11.41 -4.01 19.37
C PHE A 55 -12.65 -3.21 18.95
N GLN A 56 -13.12 -2.33 19.84
CA GLN A 56 -14.32 -1.49 19.61
C GLN A 56 -15.58 -2.28 19.15
N GLY A 57 -15.77 -3.48 19.68
CA GLY A 57 -16.89 -4.35 19.29
C GLY A 57 -16.74 -5.01 17.93
N THR A 58 -15.53 -4.97 17.35
CA THR A 58 -15.14 -5.74 16.16
C THR A 58 -14.12 -6.80 16.57
N THR A 59 -14.35 -8.05 16.18
CA THR A 59 -13.37 -9.13 16.36
C THR A 59 -12.25 -9.01 15.33
N LEU A 60 -11.02 -8.91 15.81
CA LEU A 60 -9.79 -8.98 15.03
C LEU A 60 -9.24 -10.40 15.06
N TYR A 61 -8.95 -10.94 13.88
CA TYR A 61 -8.32 -12.25 13.70
C TYR A 61 -6.86 -12.02 13.29
N GLU A 62 -5.93 -12.15 14.23
CA GLU A 62 -4.50 -11.90 14.05
C GLU A 62 -3.78 -13.20 13.69
N ILE A 63 -3.37 -13.34 12.43
CA ILE A 63 -2.66 -14.51 11.90
C ILE A 63 -1.17 -14.20 11.78
N PRO A 64 -0.28 -14.98 12.41
CA PRO A 64 1.16 -14.84 12.22
C PRO A 64 1.52 -15.20 10.77
N THR A 65 2.24 -14.32 10.10
CA THR A 65 2.70 -14.57 8.73
C THR A 65 4.16 -15.01 8.73
N PRO A 66 4.53 -16.08 8.00
CA PRO A 66 5.92 -16.43 7.80
C PRO A 66 6.66 -15.30 7.09
N ASN A 67 7.84 -15.00 7.60
CA ASN A 67 8.75 -13.94 7.19
C ASN A 67 8.91 -13.76 5.66
N GLN A 68 8.76 -12.53 5.17
CA GLN A 68 9.56 -12.02 4.05
C GLN A 68 10.55 -10.99 4.62
N GLY A 69 11.70 -11.44 5.14
CA GLY A 69 12.82 -10.53 5.50
C GLY A 69 13.37 -10.55 6.93
N GLY A 70 12.90 -11.42 7.83
CA GLY A 70 13.56 -11.67 9.13
C GLY A 70 12.93 -11.01 10.36
N GLN A 71 11.90 -10.17 10.20
CA GLN A 71 11.04 -9.72 11.30
C GLN A 71 9.62 -10.29 11.10
N GLY A 72 9.18 -11.15 12.02
CA GLY A 72 7.85 -11.75 11.95
C GLY A 72 6.75 -10.69 11.90
N GLY A 73 5.80 -10.86 10.98
CA GLY A 73 4.63 -9.99 10.80
C GLY A 73 3.34 -10.66 11.27
N LYS A 74 2.31 -9.85 11.51
CA LYS A 74 0.94 -10.31 11.76
C LYS A 74 0.02 -9.76 10.67
N MET A 75 -0.73 -10.64 10.01
CA MET A 75 -1.87 -10.25 9.19
C MET A 75 -3.10 -10.15 10.09
N VAL A 76 -3.91 -9.12 9.89
CA VAL A 76 -5.18 -8.95 10.61
C VAL A 76 -6.33 -9.07 9.62
N ILE A 77 -7.31 -9.88 9.98
CA ILE A 77 -8.58 -9.98 9.27
C ILE A 77 -9.67 -9.45 10.19
N ALA A 78 -10.61 -8.66 9.65
CA ALA A 78 -11.76 -8.15 10.39
C ALA A 78 -12.94 -7.91 9.45
N VAL A 79 -14.16 -7.98 9.96
CA VAL A 79 -15.36 -7.57 9.22
C VAL A 79 -15.96 -6.37 9.94
N ALA A 80 -16.10 -5.25 9.24
CA ALA A 80 -16.72 -4.05 9.77
C ALA A 80 -17.14 -3.12 8.62
N LYS A 81 -18.09 -2.23 8.86
CA LYS A 81 -18.49 -1.18 7.91
C LYS A 81 -18.84 -1.74 6.53
N GLU A 82 -19.50 -2.89 6.46
CA GLU A 82 -19.88 -3.62 5.24
C GLU A 82 -18.71 -4.17 4.41
N HIS A 83 -17.50 -4.23 4.99
CA HIS A 83 -16.31 -4.76 4.32
C HIS A 83 -15.65 -5.88 5.13
N LEU A 84 -15.09 -6.85 4.40
CA LEU A 84 -14.06 -7.78 4.89
C LEU A 84 -12.69 -7.16 4.63
N PHE A 85 -11.96 -6.87 5.70
CA PHE A 85 -10.64 -6.28 5.64
C PHE A 85 -9.53 -7.32 5.84
N PHE A 86 -8.45 -7.17 5.09
CA PHE A 86 -7.17 -7.83 5.31
C PHE A 86 -6.10 -6.75 5.43
N ALA A 87 -5.36 -6.73 6.53
CA ALA A 87 -4.28 -5.79 6.76
C ALA A 87 -2.97 -6.50 7.11
N THR A 88 -1.84 -5.98 6.65
CA THR A 88 -0.50 -6.45 7.09
C THR A 88 0.01 -5.72 8.33
N ASP A 89 -0.76 -4.75 8.84
CA ASP A 89 -0.44 -3.97 10.03
C ASP A 89 -1.69 -3.79 10.91
N VAL A 90 -1.58 -4.18 12.18
CA VAL A 90 -2.67 -4.13 13.17
C VAL A 90 -3.08 -2.68 13.47
N LYS A 91 -2.11 -1.76 13.57
CA LYS A 91 -2.39 -0.37 13.92
C LYS A 91 -3.21 0.30 12.84
N ARG A 92 -2.91 0.01 11.57
CA ARG A 92 -3.66 0.51 10.42
C ARG A 92 -5.10 -0.02 10.42
N MET A 93 -5.32 -1.29 10.77
CA MET A 93 -6.67 -1.83 10.96
C MET A 93 -7.42 -1.07 12.07
N GLU A 94 -6.80 -0.87 13.22
CA GLU A 94 -7.41 -0.15 14.34
C GLU A 94 -7.73 1.32 14.01
N GLU A 95 -6.91 1.98 13.19
CA GLU A 95 -7.17 3.33 12.67
C GLU A 95 -8.42 3.36 11.78
N ILE A 96 -8.56 2.37 10.88
CA ILE A 96 -9.73 2.23 10.01
C ILE A 96 -10.98 2.03 10.84
N LEU A 97 -10.93 1.12 11.82
CA LEU A 97 -12.07 0.82 12.70
C LEU A 97 -12.47 2.04 13.54
N ARG A 98 -11.51 2.83 14.03
CA ARG A 98 -11.75 4.09 14.74
C ARG A 98 -12.49 5.16 13.93
N GLY A 99 -12.64 5.00 12.61
CA GLY A 99 -13.27 6.01 11.76
C GLY A 99 -12.29 6.78 10.88
N GLY A 100 -11.00 6.43 10.88
CA GLY A 100 -9.96 7.16 10.16
C GLY A 100 -9.69 8.53 10.79
N VAL A 101 -8.44 8.77 11.18
CA VAL A 101 -8.00 10.12 11.53
C VAL A 101 -7.49 10.74 10.22
N GLY A 102 -8.36 11.36 9.44
CA GLY A 102 -7.95 12.02 8.19
C GLY A 102 -9.08 12.36 7.24
N THR A 103 -8.80 13.29 6.33
CA THR A 103 -9.68 13.66 5.22
C THR A 103 -9.86 12.47 4.27
N PRO A 104 -11.10 12.07 3.91
CA PRO A 104 -11.35 11.04 2.90
C PRO A 104 -10.54 11.28 1.63
N LEU A 105 -10.01 10.22 1.00
CA LEU A 105 -9.17 10.37 -0.21
C LEU A 105 -9.91 11.18 -1.29
N ALA A 106 -11.20 10.92 -1.49
CA ALA A 106 -12.08 11.65 -2.42
C ALA A 106 -12.15 13.16 -2.15
N GLU A 107 -11.94 13.59 -0.91
CA GLU A 107 -11.97 14.99 -0.51
C GLU A 107 -10.59 15.68 -0.59
N THR A 108 -9.52 14.91 -0.78
CA THR A 108 -8.17 15.48 -0.91
C THR A 108 -7.99 16.21 -2.25
N GLU A 109 -7.39 17.40 -2.21
CA GLU A 109 -7.12 18.20 -3.41
C GLU A 109 -6.24 17.47 -4.42
N ASP A 110 -5.31 16.65 -3.93
CA ASP A 110 -4.41 15.86 -4.75
C ASP A 110 -5.14 14.73 -5.49
N TYR A 111 -6.10 14.05 -4.84
CA TYR A 111 -6.95 13.09 -5.53
C TYR A 111 -7.86 13.78 -6.55
N LYS A 112 -8.51 14.90 -6.21
CA LYS A 112 -9.40 15.63 -7.13
C LYS A 112 -8.68 16.04 -8.43
N LYS A 113 -7.42 16.47 -8.33
CA LYS A 113 -6.58 16.79 -9.50
C LYS A 113 -6.37 15.58 -10.42
N VAL A 114 -6.17 14.40 -9.86
CA VAL A 114 -6.00 13.16 -10.63
C VAL A 114 -7.34 12.65 -11.17
N ALA A 115 -8.38 12.68 -10.34
CA ALA A 115 -9.73 12.20 -10.67
C ALA A 115 -10.36 12.96 -11.84
N HIS A 116 -10.02 14.24 -12.05
CA HIS A 116 -10.46 15.01 -13.21
C HIS A 116 -10.07 14.38 -14.57
N PHE A 117 -9.06 13.52 -14.60
CA PHE A 117 -8.61 12.81 -15.81
C PHE A 117 -9.11 11.37 -15.91
N ILE A 118 -9.90 10.91 -14.93
CA ILE A 118 -10.44 9.55 -14.87
C ILE A 118 -11.87 9.59 -15.43
N PRO A 119 -12.24 8.66 -16.34
CA PRO A 119 -13.62 8.54 -16.83
C PRO A 119 -14.64 8.28 -15.72
N ASP A 120 -15.90 8.64 -15.97
CA ASP A 120 -17.00 8.46 -14.99
C ASP A 120 -17.26 6.99 -14.64
N GLU A 121 -17.00 6.07 -15.58
CA GLU A 121 -17.12 4.62 -15.37
C GLU A 121 -15.78 3.93 -15.63
N VAL A 122 -15.21 3.34 -14.58
CA VAL A 122 -13.97 2.56 -14.66
C VAL A 122 -14.13 1.25 -13.89
N ALA A 123 -13.53 0.18 -14.40
CA ALA A 123 -13.54 -1.13 -13.77
C ALA A 123 -12.53 -1.22 -12.61
N MET A 124 -11.46 -0.44 -12.68
CA MET A 124 -10.44 -0.32 -11.63
C MET A 124 -9.89 1.10 -11.61
N LEU A 125 -9.66 1.62 -10.40
CA LEU A 125 -9.01 2.90 -10.16
C LEU A 125 -7.78 2.68 -9.27
N GLY A 126 -6.64 3.18 -9.71
CA GLY A 126 -5.41 3.22 -8.92
C GLY A 126 -4.98 4.67 -8.71
N PHE A 127 -4.76 5.04 -7.45
CA PHE A 127 -4.15 6.30 -7.07
C PHE A 127 -2.87 6.00 -6.29
N GLN A 128 -1.76 6.62 -6.66
CA GLN A 128 -0.50 6.47 -5.94
C GLN A 128 0.16 7.84 -5.78
N ASP A 129 0.36 8.24 -4.52
CA ASP A 129 1.20 9.38 -4.19
C ASP A 129 2.66 8.93 -4.09
N GLN A 130 3.45 9.24 -5.11
CA GLN A 130 4.88 8.92 -5.13
C GLN A 130 5.66 9.68 -4.05
N ARG A 131 5.13 10.81 -3.55
CA ARG A 131 5.80 11.60 -2.50
C ARG A 131 5.81 10.84 -1.19
N ASP A 132 4.72 10.19 -0.80
CA ASP A 132 4.67 9.45 0.47
C ASP A 132 5.61 8.24 0.46
N GLN A 133 5.65 7.50 -0.65
CA GLN A 133 6.56 6.37 -0.81
C GLN A 133 8.03 6.82 -0.79
N LEU A 134 8.36 7.91 -1.48
CA LEU A 134 9.72 8.44 -1.51
C LEU A 134 10.11 9.10 -0.20
N LYS A 135 9.17 9.71 0.54
CA LYS A 135 9.40 10.30 1.86
C LYS A 135 9.83 9.25 2.86
N ALA A 136 9.12 8.12 2.91
CA ALA A 136 9.49 7.01 3.79
C ALA A 136 10.90 6.48 3.49
N MET A 137 11.24 6.32 2.21
CA MET A 137 12.58 5.90 1.79
C MET A 137 13.65 6.95 2.10
N TYR A 138 13.33 8.24 1.93
CA TYR A 138 14.22 9.36 2.20
C TYR A 138 14.56 9.50 3.68
N GLU A 139 13.56 9.37 4.55
CA GLU A 139 13.76 9.38 6.00
C GLU A 139 14.56 8.16 6.48
N ALA A 140 14.35 6.98 5.88
CA ALA A 140 15.17 5.79 6.15
C ALA A 140 16.65 5.97 5.72
N LEU A 141 16.89 6.62 4.58
CA LEU A 141 18.25 7.00 4.13
C LEU A 141 18.90 7.99 5.10
N LYS A 142 18.18 9.06 5.47
CA LYS A 142 18.68 10.13 6.35
C LYS A 142 18.95 9.65 7.78
N SER A 143 18.12 8.75 8.30
CA SER A 143 18.29 8.13 9.62
C SER A 143 19.43 7.11 9.70
N GLY A 144 20.11 6.81 8.58
CA GLY A 144 21.26 5.90 8.54
C GLY A 144 20.89 4.41 8.59
N GLN A 145 19.60 4.05 8.54
CA GLN A 145 19.15 2.65 8.46
C GLN A 145 19.68 1.90 7.22
N VAL A 146 20.10 2.64 6.18
CA VAL A 146 20.58 2.10 4.88
C VAL A 146 22.09 2.36 4.67
N SER A 147 22.80 2.81 5.71
CA SER A 147 24.19 3.30 5.63
C SER A 147 25.23 2.29 5.10
N GLY A 148 24.93 0.99 5.11
CA GLY A 148 25.87 -0.04 4.65
C GLY A 148 26.10 -0.08 3.13
N GLN A 149 25.22 0.51 2.32
CA GLN A 149 25.22 0.35 0.86
C GLN A 149 25.70 1.60 0.08
N LEU A 150 25.84 2.74 0.75
CA LEU A 150 26.21 4.02 0.16
C LEU A 150 27.52 4.53 0.79
N GLN A 151 28.63 3.84 0.53
CA GLN A 151 29.94 4.26 1.02
C GLN A 151 30.35 5.59 0.33
N GLY A 152 30.54 6.64 1.13
CA GLY A 152 31.05 7.95 0.67
C GLY A 152 30.03 9.07 0.52
N PHE A 153 28.73 8.82 0.75
CA PHE A 153 27.70 9.86 0.79
C PHE A 153 27.31 10.18 2.22
N ASP A 154 27.46 11.44 2.63
CA ASP A 154 26.95 11.91 3.91
C ASP A 154 25.44 12.20 3.79
N LEU A 155 24.63 11.18 4.10
CA LEU A 155 23.17 11.26 4.03
C LEU A 155 22.56 12.23 5.04
N SER A 156 23.34 12.74 6.01
CA SER A 156 22.88 13.78 6.94
C SER A 156 22.83 15.18 6.31
N THR A 157 23.55 15.38 5.19
CA THR A 157 23.59 16.64 4.43
C THR A 157 22.46 16.78 3.41
N LEU A 158 21.62 15.74 3.28
CA LEU A 158 20.48 15.76 2.38
C LEU A 158 19.49 16.87 2.80
N PRO A 159 18.95 17.65 1.84
CA PRO A 159 18.02 18.75 2.13
C PRO A 159 16.73 18.26 2.82
N PRO A 160 15.84 19.14 3.29
CA PRO A 160 14.50 18.72 3.68
C PRO A 160 13.78 18.00 2.52
N PHE A 161 13.01 16.95 2.81
CA PHE A 161 12.28 16.20 1.77
C PHE A 161 11.37 17.12 0.94
N GLU A 162 10.82 18.16 1.56
CA GLU A 162 9.94 19.15 0.91
C GLU A 162 10.62 19.88 -0.28
N ASP A 163 11.96 19.98 -0.30
CA ASP A 163 12.67 20.56 -1.43
C ASP A 163 12.81 19.59 -2.61
N ILE A 164 12.75 18.29 -2.35
CA ILE A 164 12.75 17.23 -3.38
C ILE A 164 11.31 16.94 -3.83
N ALA A 165 10.35 16.97 -2.89
CA ALA A 165 8.95 16.65 -3.12
C ALA A 165 8.32 17.50 -4.24
N LYS A 166 8.77 18.75 -4.39
CA LYS A 166 8.37 19.69 -5.44
C LYS A 166 8.65 19.19 -6.87
N TYR A 167 9.58 18.22 -7.02
CA TYR A 167 9.96 17.65 -8.31
C TYR A 167 9.30 16.28 -8.59
N LEU A 168 8.50 15.76 -7.64
CA LEU A 168 7.84 14.47 -7.75
C LEU A 168 6.42 14.65 -8.30
N ARG A 169 5.99 13.73 -9.18
CA ARG A 169 4.68 13.78 -9.82
C ARG A 169 3.68 12.90 -9.10
N GLN A 170 2.43 13.35 -9.08
CA GLN A 170 1.30 12.48 -8.78
C GLN A 170 1.00 11.61 -10.00
N THR A 171 0.68 10.34 -9.73
CA THR A 171 0.34 9.37 -10.76
C THR A 171 -1.05 8.81 -10.52
N GLY A 172 -1.83 8.73 -11.59
CA GLY A 172 -3.12 8.07 -11.63
C GLY A 172 -3.09 6.89 -12.61
N SER A 173 -3.93 5.91 -12.36
CA SER A 173 -4.20 4.84 -13.31
C SER A 173 -5.67 4.45 -13.28
N TYR A 174 -6.22 4.07 -14.42
CA TYR A 174 -7.55 3.50 -14.52
C TYR A 174 -7.60 2.39 -15.55
N ALA A 175 -8.58 1.51 -15.41
CA ALA A 175 -8.89 0.48 -16.41
C ALA A 175 -10.35 0.64 -16.88
N VAL A 176 -10.54 0.66 -18.19
CA VAL A 176 -11.88 0.62 -18.81
C VAL A 176 -12.05 -0.69 -19.59
N PRO A 177 -13.24 -1.32 -19.56
CA PRO A 177 -13.55 -2.44 -20.46
C PRO A 177 -13.47 -1.97 -21.92
N ASP A 178 -12.89 -2.81 -22.78
CA ASP A 178 -12.83 -2.61 -24.24
C ASP A 178 -13.32 -3.89 -24.94
N GLU A 179 -13.75 -3.79 -26.19
CA GLU A 179 -14.31 -4.92 -26.97
C GLU A 179 -13.36 -6.13 -27.07
N ASN A 180 -12.05 -5.92 -26.83
CA ASN A 180 -11.00 -6.94 -26.88
C ASN A 180 -10.35 -7.24 -25.51
N GLY A 181 -10.87 -6.71 -24.39
CA GLY A 181 -10.29 -6.93 -23.06
C GLY A 181 -10.43 -5.72 -22.14
N ALA A 182 -9.30 -5.26 -21.56
CA ALA A 182 -9.26 -4.08 -20.71
C ALA A 182 -8.17 -3.13 -21.19
N LEU A 183 -8.51 -1.85 -21.39
CA LEU A 183 -7.55 -0.79 -21.62
C LEU A 183 -7.12 -0.23 -20.27
N ILE A 184 -5.84 -0.40 -19.93
CA ILE A 184 -5.22 0.15 -18.73
C ILE A 184 -4.45 1.40 -19.13
N VAL A 185 -4.80 2.55 -18.54
CA VAL A 185 -4.14 3.83 -18.74
C VAL A 185 -3.46 4.23 -17.44
N SER A 186 -2.15 4.45 -17.50
CA SER A 186 -1.36 5.01 -16.40
C SER A 186 -0.75 6.33 -16.84
N PHE A 187 -0.89 7.37 -16.03
CA PHE A 187 -0.43 8.72 -16.37
C PHE A 187 0.19 9.43 -15.17
N SER A 188 0.99 10.46 -15.46
CA SER A 188 1.52 11.38 -14.45
C SER A 188 1.10 12.79 -14.80
N LEU A 189 0.71 13.58 -13.80
CA LEU A 189 0.34 14.98 -14.02
C LEU A 189 1.57 15.77 -14.50
N LYS A 190 1.37 16.66 -15.49
CA LYS A 190 2.42 17.58 -15.94
C LYS A 190 2.67 18.62 -14.86
N MET A 191 3.93 19.02 -14.71
CA MET A 191 4.31 20.15 -13.84
C MET A 191 3.63 21.42 -14.38
N GLU A 192 2.88 22.13 -13.53
CA GLU A 192 2.56 23.52 -13.82
C GLU A 192 3.86 24.33 -13.78
N LYS A 193 4.08 25.15 -14.81
CA LYS A 193 5.28 25.96 -14.99
C LYS A 193 5.28 27.19 -14.08
#